data_AF-A0A0K1E9Z1-F1
#
_entry.id   AF-A0A0K1E9Z1-F1
#
_cell.length_a   1.000
_cell.length_b   1.000
_cell.length_c   1.000
_cell.angle_alpha   90.00
_cell.angle_beta   90.00
_cell.angle_gamma   90.00
#
_symmetry.space_group_name_H-M   'P 1'
#
loop_
_entity.id
_entity.type
_entity.pdbx_description
1 polymer ?
#
loop_
_entity_poly.entity_id
_entity_poly.type
_entity_poly.pdbx_seq_one_letter_code
_entity_poly.pdbx_strand_id
1 'polypeptide(L)'
;MAYIARTPEVHEGKWVGESKECVAFVKHAAHAPWTRAWKKGERVVGNLSIQAGTAIACGWDAHGNYPSNPTGNHAAIYIGQVGDQIEVWDQSRDMPVARRTKFHKEDRAYHVIE
;
A
#
# COMPACT_ATOMS: atom_id res chain seq x y z
N MET A 1 12.48 0.30 8.32
CA MET A 1 11.96 1.69 8.54
C MET A 1 10.83 1.88 7.55
N ALA A 2 9.66 2.34 7.99
CA ALA A 2 8.51 2.49 7.10
C ALA A 2 8.68 3.66 6.12
N TYR A 3 8.16 3.51 4.90
CA TYR A 3 8.04 4.61 3.95
C TYR A 3 6.75 5.39 4.20
N ILE A 4 6.83 6.72 4.29
CA ILE A 4 5.70 7.57 4.67
C ILE A 4 5.46 8.64 3.61
N ALA A 5 4.31 8.57 2.95
CA ALA A 5 3.78 9.64 2.12
C ALA A 5 3.20 10.75 3.01
N ARG A 6 3.72 11.97 2.90
CA ARG A 6 3.28 13.08 3.75
C ARG A 6 1.92 13.66 3.37
N THR A 7 1.62 13.69 2.08
CA THR A 7 0.42 14.34 1.53
C THR A 7 -0.15 13.52 0.36
N PRO A 8 -0.55 12.24 0.56
CA PRO A 8 -1.06 11.39 -0.52
C PRO A 8 -2.34 11.93 -1.19
N GLU A 9 -3.14 12.72 -0.48
CA GLU A 9 -4.41 13.29 -0.93
C GLU A 9 -4.29 14.28 -2.10
N VAL A 10 -3.12 14.92 -2.28
CA VAL A 10 -2.90 15.88 -3.40
C VAL A 10 -2.96 15.22 -4.78
N HIS A 11 -2.89 13.89 -4.79
CA HIS A 11 -2.92 13.05 -5.96
C HIS A 11 -4.32 12.56 -6.31
N GLU A 12 -5.34 12.80 -5.48
CA GLU A 12 -6.71 12.37 -5.73
C GLU A 12 -7.21 12.77 -7.13
N GLY A 13 -7.85 11.82 -7.81
CA GLY A 13 -8.36 11.99 -9.17
C GLY A 13 -7.29 11.95 -10.27
N LYS A 14 -6.01 11.71 -9.94
CA LYS A 14 -4.91 11.66 -10.91
C LYS A 14 -4.27 10.27 -10.97
N TRP A 15 -3.67 9.98 -12.11
CA TRP A 15 -2.71 8.88 -12.26
C TRP A 15 -1.33 9.38 -11.89
N VAL A 16 -0.61 8.63 -11.05
CA VAL A 16 0.66 9.07 -10.47
C VAL A 16 1.71 7.96 -10.52
N GLY A 17 2.97 8.36 -10.73
CA GLY A 17 4.11 7.47 -10.84
C GLY A 17 4.45 7.06 -12.28
N GLU A 18 5.31 6.06 -12.40
CA GLU A 18 5.83 5.57 -13.70
C GLU A 18 4.81 4.76 -14.50
N SER A 19 3.68 4.40 -13.91
CA SER A 19 2.58 3.68 -14.56
C SER A 19 1.26 3.97 -13.84
N LYS A 20 0.15 3.47 -14.38
CA LYS A 20 -1.16 3.55 -13.71
C LYS A 20 -1.28 2.55 -12.54
N GLU A 21 -0.33 1.65 -12.33
CA GLU A 21 -0.45 0.61 -11.29
C GLU A 21 -0.37 1.14 -9.86
N CYS A 22 -0.87 0.35 -8.92
CA CYS A 22 -0.82 0.64 -7.48
C CYS A 22 0.61 0.84 -6.94
N VAL A 23 1.58 0.05 -7.42
CA VAL A 23 2.99 0.13 -7.02
C VAL A 23 3.62 1.47 -7.42
N ALA A 24 3.28 1.99 -8.60
CA ALA A 24 3.82 3.25 -9.10
C ALA A 24 3.39 4.43 -8.22
N PHE A 25 2.13 4.42 -7.76
CA PHE A 25 1.66 5.42 -6.80
C PHE A 25 2.42 5.35 -5.47
N VAL A 26 2.61 4.16 -4.90
CA VAL A 26 3.33 4.01 -3.62
C VAL A 26 4.77 4.50 -3.72
N LYS A 27 5.50 4.11 -4.78
CA LYS A 27 6.87 4.60 -5.01
C LYS A 27 6.93 6.11 -5.14
N HIS A 28 5.99 6.70 -5.86
CA HIS A 28 5.96 8.15 -6.05
C HIS A 28 5.60 8.89 -4.75
N ALA A 29 4.50 8.50 -4.10
CA ALA A 29 3.95 9.22 -2.97
C ALA A 29 4.78 9.05 -1.68
N ALA A 30 5.33 7.87 -1.43
CA ALA A 30 6.11 7.57 -0.23
C ALA A 30 7.63 7.54 -0.47
N HIS A 31 8.09 7.85 -1.69
CA HIS A 31 9.49 7.71 -2.11
C HIS A 31 10.05 6.30 -1.85
N ALA A 32 9.19 5.27 -1.90
CA ALA A 32 9.61 3.89 -1.70
C ALA A 32 10.54 3.44 -2.86
N PRO A 33 11.55 2.60 -2.59
CA PRO A 33 12.48 2.14 -3.60
C PRO A 33 11.80 1.15 -4.56
N TRP A 34 12.58 0.58 -5.48
CA TRP A 34 12.15 -0.55 -6.31
C TRP A 34 11.63 -1.71 -5.46
N THR A 35 10.57 -2.38 -5.91
CA THR A 35 9.86 -3.42 -5.14
C THR A 35 10.75 -4.58 -4.68
N ARG A 36 11.85 -4.85 -5.39
CA ARG A 36 12.88 -5.83 -4.98
C ARG A 36 13.53 -5.54 -3.63
N ALA A 37 13.51 -4.27 -3.19
CA ALA A 37 14.06 -3.85 -1.91
C ALA A 37 13.01 -3.89 -0.79
N TRP A 38 11.72 -4.03 -1.12
CA TRP A 38 10.64 -4.03 -0.15
C TRP A 38 10.68 -5.30 0.69
N LYS A 39 10.52 -5.11 2.00
CA LYS A 39 10.40 -6.18 2.98
C LYS A 39 9.08 -6.10 3.71
N LYS A 40 8.55 -7.29 4.02
CA LYS A 40 7.33 -7.47 4.80
C LYS A 40 7.60 -7.04 6.25
N GLY A 41 7.04 -5.91 6.64
CA GLY A 41 7.08 -5.40 8.01
C GLY A 41 5.90 -5.86 8.85
N GLU A 42 5.58 -5.04 9.85
CA GLU A 42 4.48 -5.28 10.79
C GLU A 42 3.12 -5.42 10.10
N ARG A 43 2.24 -6.24 10.68
CA ARG A 43 0.86 -6.42 10.22
C ARG A 43 0.06 -5.14 10.49
N VAL A 44 -0.75 -4.72 9.53
CA VAL A 44 -1.48 -3.43 9.61
C VAL A 44 -2.72 -3.53 10.49
N VAL A 45 -3.59 -4.51 10.20
CA VAL A 45 -4.86 -4.67 10.92
C VAL A 45 -4.59 -5.06 12.37
N GLY A 46 -5.17 -4.28 13.30
CA GLY A 46 -4.98 -4.38 14.75
C GLY A 46 -3.82 -3.53 15.28
N ASN A 47 -2.96 -3.01 14.41
CA ASN A 47 -1.83 -2.17 14.81
C ASN A 47 -2.20 -0.68 14.73
N LEU A 48 -2.58 -0.11 15.88
CA LEU A 48 -3.00 1.29 16.00
C LEU A 48 -1.83 2.29 16.06
N SER A 49 -0.58 1.84 16.11
CA SER A 49 0.58 2.75 16.08
C SER A 49 1.05 3.10 14.67
N ILE A 50 0.45 2.52 13.64
CA ILE A 50 0.79 2.84 12.24
C ILE A 50 0.29 4.23 11.89
N GLN A 51 1.21 5.09 11.46
CA GLN A 51 0.90 6.45 11.06
C GLN A 51 0.15 6.47 9.72
N ALA A 52 -0.84 7.35 9.59
CA ALA A 52 -1.39 7.72 8.29
C ALA A 52 -0.27 8.20 7.34
N GLY A 53 -0.37 7.80 6.07
CA GLY A 53 0.68 7.99 5.06
C GLY A 53 1.63 6.80 4.92
N THR A 54 1.59 5.81 5.80
CA THR A 54 2.49 4.65 5.74
C THR A 54 2.22 3.81 4.48
N ALA A 55 3.29 3.47 3.75
CA ALA A 55 3.24 2.55 2.63
C ALA A 55 3.00 1.11 3.11
N ILE A 56 2.00 0.46 2.55
CA ILE A 56 1.58 -0.89 2.92
C ILE A 56 1.39 -1.76 1.68
N ALA A 57 1.55 -3.06 1.82
CA ALA A 57 1.29 -4.02 0.76
C ALA A 57 0.77 -5.35 1.29
N CYS A 58 0.11 -6.12 0.41
CA CYS A 58 -0.33 -7.48 0.66
C CYS A 58 0.07 -8.40 -0.51
N GLY A 59 -0.04 -9.72 -0.30
CA GLY A 59 0.39 -10.73 -1.28
C GLY A 59 1.91 -10.93 -1.30
N TRP A 60 2.55 -10.83 -0.14
CA TRP A 60 3.96 -11.16 0.07
C TRP A 60 4.22 -12.65 -0.14
N ASP A 61 5.41 -13.00 -0.61
CA ASP A 61 5.84 -14.40 -0.70
C ASP A 61 6.15 -15.01 0.69
N ALA A 62 6.41 -16.32 0.73
CA ALA A 62 6.74 -17.04 1.96
C ALA A 62 8.05 -16.55 2.63
N HIS A 63 8.90 -15.85 1.90
CA HIS A 63 10.16 -15.28 2.37
C HIS A 63 10.02 -13.80 2.75
N GLY A 64 8.83 -13.22 2.68
CA GLY A 64 8.56 -11.82 2.99
C GLY A 64 9.02 -10.81 1.93
N ASN A 65 9.23 -11.24 0.69
CA ASN A 65 9.50 -10.33 -0.44
C ASN A 65 8.21 -10.04 -1.23
N TYR A 66 8.21 -8.91 -1.93
CA TYR A 66 7.08 -8.51 -2.76
C TYR A 66 7.23 -9.06 -4.20
N PRO A 67 6.42 -10.05 -4.62
CA PRO A 67 6.63 -10.77 -5.87
C PRO A 67 6.29 -9.95 -7.13
N SER A 68 5.61 -8.80 -6.98
CA SER A 68 5.20 -7.94 -8.11
C SER A 68 4.41 -8.70 -9.21
N ASN A 69 3.56 -9.64 -8.80
CA ASN A 69 2.74 -10.43 -9.72
C ASN A 69 1.73 -9.56 -10.49
N PRO A 70 1.21 -10.03 -11.65
CA PRO A 70 0.13 -9.33 -12.37
C PRO A 70 -1.19 -9.27 -11.60
N THR A 71 -1.40 -10.23 -10.69
CA THR A 71 -2.61 -10.32 -9.85
C THR A 71 -2.25 -10.92 -8.48
N GLY A 72 -3.11 -10.67 -7.48
CA GLY A 72 -3.02 -11.30 -6.16
C GLY A 72 -2.23 -10.51 -5.11
N ASN A 73 -1.42 -9.56 -5.53
CA ASN A 73 -0.70 -8.59 -4.69
C ASN A 73 -1.24 -7.17 -4.91
N HIS A 74 -1.10 -6.33 -3.89
CA HIS A 74 -1.54 -4.94 -3.96
C HIS A 74 -0.70 -4.08 -3.02
N ALA A 75 -0.48 -2.83 -3.39
CA ALA A 75 0.24 -1.84 -2.59
C ALA A 75 -0.58 -0.55 -2.50
N ALA A 76 -0.56 0.10 -1.34
CA ALA A 76 -1.36 1.29 -1.09
C ALA A 76 -0.70 2.18 -0.02
N ILE A 77 -1.23 3.38 0.16
CA ILE A 77 -0.88 4.29 1.25
C ILE A 77 -1.98 4.21 2.32
N TYR A 78 -1.61 3.84 3.54
CA TYR A 78 -2.52 3.70 4.68
C TYR A 78 -3.06 5.05 5.14
N ILE A 79 -4.36 5.12 5.44
CA ILE A 79 -5.03 6.30 6.03
C ILE A 79 -5.38 6.00 7.48
N GLY A 80 -6.01 4.85 7.73
CA GLY A 80 -6.57 4.50 9.02
C GLY A 80 -7.23 3.13 8.98
N GLN A 81 -7.79 2.71 10.11
CA GLN A 81 -8.53 1.45 10.20
C GLN A 81 -9.71 1.56 11.16
N VAL A 82 -10.78 0.84 10.87
CA VAL A 82 -11.99 0.72 11.69
C VAL A 82 -12.37 -0.74 11.75
N GLY A 83 -12.27 -1.35 12.93
CA GLY A 83 -12.47 -2.79 13.09
C GLY A 83 -11.45 -3.60 12.28
N ASP A 84 -11.96 -4.42 11.35
CA ASP A 84 -11.19 -5.25 10.42
C ASP A 84 -10.99 -4.60 9.04
N GLN A 85 -11.41 -3.35 8.87
CA GLN A 85 -11.29 -2.61 7.62
C GLN A 85 -10.14 -1.60 7.72
N ILE A 86 -9.39 -1.47 6.63
CA ILE A 86 -8.41 -0.42 6.46
C ILE A 86 -8.88 0.54 5.38
N GLU A 87 -8.60 1.82 5.58
CA GLU A 87 -8.78 2.86 4.58
C GLU A 87 -7.44 3.20 3.97
N VAL A 88 -7.40 3.30 2.64
CA VAL A 88 -6.17 3.50 1.89
C VAL A 88 -6.38 4.48 0.74
N TRP A 89 -5.27 5.09 0.30
CA TRP A 89 -5.15 5.64 -1.05
C TRP A 89 -4.48 4.59 -1.94
N ASP A 90 -5.11 4.27 -3.07
CA ASP A 90 -4.54 3.41 -4.10
C ASP A 90 -4.98 3.85 -5.49
N GLN A 91 -4.36 3.28 -6.53
CA GLN A 91 -4.73 3.45 -7.93
C GLN A 91 -4.61 2.10 -8.67
N SER A 92 -5.24 1.95 -9.83
CA SER A 92 -5.27 0.69 -10.63
C SER A 92 -5.12 0.95 -12.13
N ARG A 93 -5.52 0.13 -13.11
CA ARG A 93 -5.50 0.62 -14.52
C ARG A 93 -6.69 1.52 -14.85
N ASP A 94 -7.78 1.27 -14.16
CA ASP A 94 -9.11 1.78 -14.53
C ASP A 94 -9.58 2.91 -13.61
N MET A 95 -9.03 3.00 -12.40
CA MET A 95 -9.37 4.05 -11.45
C MET A 95 -8.16 4.81 -10.88
N PRO A 96 -8.12 6.14 -11.03
CA PRO A 96 -7.02 6.97 -10.52
C PRO A 96 -6.92 6.91 -8.99
N VAL A 97 -5.96 7.63 -8.42
CA VAL A 97 -5.83 7.73 -6.96
C VAL A 97 -7.16 8.16 -6.35
N ALA A 98 -7.68 7.29 -5.48
CA ALA A 98 -8.92 7.54 -4.75
C ALA A 98 -8.85 6.82 -3.40
N ARG A 99 -9.64 7.31 -2.44
CA ARG A 99 -9.77 6.67 -1.14
C ARG A 99 -10.63 5.42 -1.27
N ARG A 100 -10.15 4.30 -0.74
CA ARG A 100 -10.85 3.01 -0.79
C ARG A 100 -10.77 2.30 0.55
N THR A 101 -11.84 1.59 0.88
CA THR A 101 -11.88 0.66 2.00
C THR A 101 -11.45 -0.72 1.52
N LYS A 102 -10.50 -1.34 2.25
CA LYS A 102 -10.07 -2.72 2.02
C LYS A 102 -10.41 -3.54 3.25
N PHE A 103 -10.93 -4.74 3.02
CA PHE A 103 -11.24 -5.69 4.07
C PHE A 103 -10.02 -6.53 4.39
N HIS A 104 -9.85 -6.83 5.68
CA HIS A 104 -8.88 -7.81 6.11
C HIS A 104 -9.16 -9.18 5.47
N LYS A 105 -8.10 -9.85 5.05
CA LYS A 105 -8.12 -11.25 4.63
C LYS A 105 -6.89 -11.95 5.19
N GLU A 106 -7.04 -13.08 5.86
CA GLU A 106 -5.91 -13.78 6.50
C GLU A 106 -4.88 -14.25 5.48
N ASP A 107 -5.33 -14.72 4.30
CA ASP A 107 -4.47 -15.15 3.19
C ASP A 107 -3.69 -13.99 2.55
N ARG A 108 -4.17 -12.75 2.71
CA ARG A 108 -3.65 -11.55 2.06
C ARG A 108 -3.70 -10.34 3.00
N ALA A 109 -3.16 -10.52 4.19
CA ALA A 109 -3.05 -9.44 5.15
C ALA A 109 -2.14 -8.32 4.61
N TYR A 110 -2.49 -7.08 4.92
CA TYR A 110 -1.61 -5.94 4.65
C TYR A 110 -0.53 -5.86 5.73
N HIS A 111 0.68 -5.59 5.26
CA HIS A 111 1.86 -5.33 6.08
C HIS A 111 2.49 -4.00 5.66
N VAL A 112 3.18 -3.37 6.60
CA VAL A 112 4.04 -2.21 6.34
C VAL A 112 5.13 -2.61 5.35
N ILE A 113 5.43 -1.72 4.41
CA ILE A 113 6.58 -1.85 3.53
C ILE A 113 7.80 -1.25 4.24
N GLU A 114 8.84 -2.05 4.39
CA GLU A 114 10.15 -1.67 4.94
C GLU A 114 11.31 -1.79 3.95
#